data_AF-A0A943A1N7-F1
#
_entry.id   AF-A0A943A1N7-F1
#
_cell.length_a   1.000
_cell.length_b   1.000
_cell.length_c   1.000
_cell.angle_alpha   90.00
_cell.angle_beta   90.00
_cell.angle_gamma   90.00
#
_symmetry.space_group_name_H-M   'P 1'
#
loop_
_entity.id
_entity.type
_entity.pdbx_description
1 polymer ?
#
loop_
_entity_poly.entity_id
_entity_poly.type
_entity_poly.pdbx_seq_one_letter_code
_entity_poly.pdbx_strand_id
1 'polypeptide(L)'
;MKKDILILAALIAVVIAVPFLATKAEEAIQIKNEEFKEKQNRECYEKAEECMDAGKYDEAIELLEKLPGYYEDVEYIIQYAKFCDAVQNGEGIEELYKLIWYVPKGDEYSSKYIEELRKAQKDTEEQYKKYMAQKEKEEEERMRKKDEPYKGMKEKYINITLLGRAKEKRTEHYWRDTPGKRTQDIQYRYMWYNSNGAKKFMAVCRNGRVSSVVEFVSSTTSGKKTYRGNTSRNNDRKDMYDVQDYDDPEDFYYDHADEFDDIQDAEDYWEEAQ
;
A
#
# COMPACT_ATOMS: atom_id res chain seq x y z
N MET A 1 -15.46 42.20 -69.08
CA MET A 1 -15.19 40.74 -69.05
C MET A 1 -13.75 40.39 -68.68
N LYS A 2 -12.71 40.65 -69.50
CA LYS A 2 -11.32 40.24 -69.15
C LYS A 2 -10.77 40.95 -67.89
N LYS A 3 -11.04 42.24 -67.71
CA LYS A 3 -10.61 43.00 -66.51
C LYS A 3 -11.33 42.54 -65.25
N ASP A 4 -12.63 42.25 -65.35
CA ASP A 4 -13.43 41.83 -64.20
C ASP A 4 -13.05 40.42 -63.71
N ILE A 5 -12.70 39.51 -64.65
CA ILE A 5 -12.17 38.18 -64.33
C ILE A 5 -10.78 38.29 -63.66
N LEU A 6 -9.93 39.21 -64.12
CA LEU A 6 -8.62 39.46 -63.50
C LEU A 6 -8.75 40.01 -62.07
N ILE A 7 -9.69 40.93 -61.84
CA ILE A 7 -9.96 41.49 -60.50
C ILE A 7 -10.49 40.39 -59.57
N LEU A 8 -11.42 39.55 -60.06
CA LEU A 8 -11.97 38.45 -59.28
C LEU A 8 -10.89 37.40 -58.93
N ALA A 9 -10.03 37.03 -59.88
CA ALA A 9 -8.91 36.12 -59.64
C ALA A 9 -7.90 36.69 -58.62
N ALA A 10 -7.61 37.99 -58.69
CA ALA A 10 -6.74 38.66 -57.73
C ALA A 10 -7.34 38.68 -56.31
N LEU A 11 -8.65 38.93 -56.19
CA LEU A 11 -9.34 38.91 -54.90
C LEU A 11 -9.34 37.50 -54.28
N ILE A 12 -9.61 36.46 -55.07
CA ILE A 12 -9.56 35.06 -54.60
C ILE A 12 -8.14 34.70 -54.14
N ALA A 13 -7.11 35.11 -54.88
CA ALA A 13 -5.71 34.85 -54.50
C ALA A 13 -5.34 35.51 -53.17
N VAL A 14 -5.81 36.74 -52.92
CA VAL A 14 -5.56 37.45 -51.65
C VAL A 14 -6.31 36.77 -50.48
N VAL A 15 -7.56 36.36 -50.69
CA VAL A 15 -8.38 35.69 -49.66
C VAL A 15 -7.77 34.35 -49.24
N ILE A 16 -7.06 33.66 -50.13
CA ILE A 16 -6.38 32.40 -49.81
C ILE A 16 -4.98 32.65 -49.22
N ALA A 17 -4.23 33.62 -49.75
CA ALA A 17 -2.84 33.85 -49.35
C ALA A 17 -2.70 34.45 -47.94
N VAL A 18 -3.60 35.35 -47.53
CA VAL A 18 -3.50 36.03 -46.23
C VAL A 18 -3.71 35.06 -45.05
N PRO A 19 -4.77 34.20 -45.02
CA PRO A 19 -4.91 33.19 -43.97
C PRO A 19 -3.74 32.20 -43.95
N PHE A 20 -3.23 31.78 -45.10
CA PHE A 20 -2.09 30.87 -45.19
C PHE A 20 -0.81 31.47 -44.59
N LEU A 21 -0.55 32.76 -44.80
CA LEU A 21 0.59 33.44 -44.19
C LEU A 21 0.42 33.62 -42.68
N ALA A 22 -0.80 33.90 -42.21
CA ALA A 22 -1.10 34.00 -40.78
C ALA A 22 -0.88 32.66 -40.05
N THR A 23 -1.38 31.55 -40.61
CA THR A 23 -1.16 30.21 -40.04
C THR A 23 0.33 29.85 -40.00
N LYS A 24 1.10 30.20 -41.04
CA LYS A 24 2.56 29.95 -41.07
C LYS A 24 3.32 30.79 -40.04
N ALA A 25 2.87 32.01 -39.76
CA ALA A 25 3.45 32.85 -38.72
C ALA A 25 3.17 32.30 -37.31
N GLU A 26 1.96 31.81 -37.05
CA GLU A 26 1.59 31.17 -35.78
C GLU A 26 2.37 29.88 -35.55
N GLU A 27 2.47 29.00 -36.56
CA GLU A 27 3.30 27.78 -36.53
C GLU A 27 4.77 28.13 -36.19
N ALA A 28 5.34 29.16 -36.82
CA ALA A 28 6.72 29.56 -36.57
C ALA A 28 6.94 30.13 -35.15
N ILE A 29 5.93 30.81 -34.57
CA ILE A 29 5.97 31.28 -33.18
C ILE A 29 5.88 30.09 -32.21
N GLN A 30 5.02 29.11 -32.50
CA GLN A 30 4.90 27.89 -31.70
C GLN A 30 6.22 27.10 -31.68
N ILE A 31 6.82 26.87 -32.85
CA ILE A 31 8.11 26.17 -32.97
C ILE A 31 9.18 26.89 -32.15
N LYS A 32 9.32 28.22 -32.27
CA LYS A 32 10.29 28.97 -31.48
C LYS A 32 10.05 28.91 -29.98
N ASN A 33 8.78 28.90 -29.55
CA ASN A 33 8.43 28.75 -28.15
C ASN A 33 8.75 27.35 -27.62
N GLU A 34 8.53 26.30 -28.42
CA GLU A 34 8.91 24.93 -28.08
C GLU A 34 10.42 24.76 -28.00
N GLU A 35 11.18 25.28 -28.97
CA GLU A 35 12.65 25.28 -28.93
C GLU A 35 13.20 26.03 -27.71
N PHE A 36 12.58 27.15 -27.34
CA PHE A 36 12.97 27.90 -26.15
C PHE A 36 12.67 27.12 -24.86
N LYS A 37 11.50 26.50 -24.76
CA LYS A 37 11.15 25.63 -23.61
C LYS A 37 12.08 24.43 -23.51
N GLU A 38 12.37 23.77 -24.63
CA GLU A 38 13.29 22.63 -24.67
C GLU A 38 14.68 23.02 -24.19
N LYS A 39 15.17 24.19 -24.62
CA LYS A 39 16.44 24.72 -24.14
C LYS A 39 16.42 24.99 -22.63
N GLN A 40 15.35 25.59 -22.10
CA GLN A 40 15.21 25.83 -20.66
C GLN A 40 15.11 24.52 -19.86
N ASN A 41 14.37 23.53 -20.37
CA ASN A 41 14.24 22.21 -19.76
C ASN A 41 15.59 21.52 -19.67
N ARG A 42 16.36 21.51 -20.77
CA ARG A 42 17.71 20.93 -20.79
C ARG A 42 18.64 21.62 -19.80
N GLU A 43 18.67 22.96 -19.78
CA GLU A 43 19.48 23.71 -18.80
C GLU A 43 19.06 23.45 -17.34
N CYS A 44 17.77 23.19 -17.10
CA CYS A 44 17.26 22.84 -15.77
C CYS A 44 17.64 21.41 -15.37
N TYR A 45 17.56 20.47 -16.32
CA TYR A 45 17.96 19.08 -16.14
C TYR A 45 19.47 18.95 -15.88
N GLU A 46 20.32 19.63 -16.65
CA GLU A 46 21.78 19.64 -16.45
C GLU A 46 22.15 20.14 -15.04
N LYS A 47 21.49 21.19 -14.55
CA LYS A 47 21.69 21.69 -13.18
C LYS A 47 21.21 20.71 -12.12
N ALA A 48 20.13 19.98 -12.38
CA ALA A 48 19.67 18.95 -11.46
C ALA A 48 20.69 17.82 -11.34
N GLU A 49 21.30 17.38 -12.45
CA GLU A 49 22.37 16.39 -12.43
C GLU A 49 23.61 16.89 -11.65
N GLU A 50 23.99 18.16 -11.80
CA GLU A 50 25.07 18.76 -11.01
C GLU A 50 24.75 18.73 -9.50
N CYS A 51 23.50 19.04 -9.12
CA CYS A 51 23.05 18.95 -7.73
C CYS A 51 23.05 17.50 -7.21
N MET A 52 22.60 16.54 -8.02
CA MET A 52 22.64 15.10 -7.71
C MET A 52 24.07 14.63 -7.43
N ASP A 53 25.01 14.97 -8.32
CA ASP A 53 26.41 14.59 -8.21
C ASP A 53 27.10 15.26 -7.00
N ALA A 54 26.63 16.45 -6.60
CA ALA A 54 27.11 17.18 -5.44
C ALA A 54 26.45 16.74 -4.10
N GLY A 55 25.51 15.79 -4.13
CA GLY A 55 24.78 15.35 -2.94
C GLY A 55 23.77 16.36 -2.41
N LYS A 56 23.37 17.34 -3.22
CA LYS A 56 22.35 18.36 -2.91
C LYS A 56 20.99 17.87 -3.41
N TYR A 57 20.48 16.80 -2.80
CA TYR A 57 19.31 16.09 -3.31
C TYR A 57 18.03 16.94 -3.26
N ASP A 58 17.81 17.73 -2.21
CA ASP A 58 16.68 18.68 -2.15
C ASP A 58 16.68 19.68 -3.32
N GLU A 59 17.83 20.29 -3.60
CA GLU A 59 18.00 21.24 -4.71
C GLU A 59 17.78 20.53 -6.06
N ALA A 60 18.22 19.27 -6.19
CA ALA A 60 18.00 18.47 -7.39
C ALA A 60 16.51 18.15 -7.61
N ILE A 61 15.81 17.72 -6.56
CA ILE A 61 14.36 17.41 -6.61
C ILE A 61 13.58 18.65 -7.04
N GLU A 62 13.84 19.82 -6.44
CA GLU A 62 13.17 21.07 -6.81
C GLU A 62 13.40 21.48 -8.28
N LEU A 63 14.56 21.13 -8.86
CA LEU A 63 14.86 21.40 -10.26
C LEU A 63 14.15 20.39 -11.19
N LEU A 64 14.14 19.13 -10.81
CA LEU A 64 13.50 18.05 -11.56
C LEU A 64 11.98 18.18 -11.59
N GLU A 65 11.34 18.59 -10.50
CA GLU A 65 9.88 18.81 -10.42
C GLU A 65 9.38 19.94 -11.33
N LYS A 66 10.27 20.83 -11.80
CA LYS A 66 9.92 21.87 -12.79
C LYS A 66 9.81 21.31 -14.21
N LEU A 67 10.34 20.11 -14.46
CA LEU A 67 10.35 19.48 -15.77
C LEU A 67 9.05 18.70 -16.02
N PRO A 68 8.63 18.52 -17.28
CA PRO A 68 7.55 17.59 -17.60
C PRO A 68 7.92 16.17 -17.14
N GLY A 69 6.98 15.43 -16.53
CA GLY A 69 7.27 14.09 -15.99
C GLY A 69 7.76 13.06 -17.02
N TYR A 70 7.48 13.27 -18.30
CA TYR A 70 7.96 12.43 -19.41
C TYR A 70 9.36 12.83 -19.93
N TYR A 71 9.97 13.88 -19.38
CA TYR A 71 11.29 14.36 -19.78
C TYR A 71 12.37 13.47 -19.19
N GLU A 72 13.20 12.83 -20.01
CA GLU A 72 14.44 12.11 -19.63
C GLU A 72 14.37 11.33 -18.29
N ASP A 73 13.31 10.55 -18.09
CA ASP A 73 13.11 9.71 -16.90
C ASP A 73 13.08 10.47 -15.55
N VAL A 74 12.72 11.76 -15.58
CA VAL A 74 12.69 12.66 -14.42
C VAL A 74 11.97 12.06 -13.21
N GLU A 75 10.86 11.35 -13.43
CA GLU A 75 10.11 10.68 -12.36
C GLU A 75 10.99 9.70 -11.55
N TYR A 76 11.80 8.89 -12.23
CA TYR A 76 12.67 7.91 -11.58
C TYR A 76 13.91 8.55 -10.96
N ILE A 77 14.42 9.63 -11.57
CA ILE A 77 15.54 10.40 -11.01
C ILE A 77 15.11 11.09 -9.72
N ILE A 78 13.91 11.69 -9.68
CA ILE A 78 13.33 12.27 -8.45
C ILE A 78 13.24 11.20 -7.37
N GLN A 79 12.75 10.02 -7.72
CA GLN A 79 12.60 8.93 -6.76
C GLN A 79 13.94 8.45 -6.20
N TYR A 80 14.97 8.37 -7.05
CA TYR A 80 16.33 8.07 -6.62
C TYR A 80 16.93 9.19 -5.76
N ALA A 81 16.70 10.45 -6.10
CA ALA A 81 17.13 11.60 -5.30
C ALA A 81 16.54 11.55 -3.89
N LYS A 82 15.22 11.28 -3.77
CA LYS A 82 14.54 11.10 -2.47
C LYS A 82 15.15 9.95 -1.66
N PHE A 83 15.48 8.83 -2.32
CA PHE A 83 16.17 7.74 -1.66
C PHE A 83 17.53 8.16 -1.12
N CYS A 84 18.35 8.85 -1.93
CA CYS A 84 19.67 9.30 -1.49
C CYS A 84 19.59 10.32 -0.35
N ASP A 85 18.62 11.24 -0.40
CA ASP A 85 18.36 12.17 0.69
C ASP A 85 17.97 11.44 1.99
N ALA A 86 17.04 10.49 1.92
CA ALA A 86 16.65 9.68 3.06
C ALA A 86 17.83 8.88 3.65
N VAL A 87 18.73 8.36 2.80
CA VAL A 87 19.96 7.70 3.26
C VAL A 87 20.88 8.69 3.98
N GLN A 88 21.05 9.91 3.46
CA GLN A 88 21.88 10.95 4.06
C GLN A 88 21.33 11.42 5.41
N ASN A 89 20.01 11.49 5.53
CA ASN A 89 19.30 11.86 6.74
C ASN A 89 19.21 10.71 7.77
N GLY A 90 19.61 9.50 7.39
CA GLY A 90 19.66 8.33 8.28
C GLY A 90 18.28 7.72 8.55
N GLU A 91 17.38 7.80 7.57
CA GLU A 91 16.03 7.24 7.64
C GLU A 91 16.05 5.71 7.81
N GLY A 92 14.97 5.18 8.40
CA GLY A 92 14.83 3.76 8.68
C GLY A 92 14.67 2.91 7.41
N ILE A 93 15.05 1.62 7.50
CA ILE A 93 14.99 0.68 6.36
C ILE A 93 13.59 0.51 5.76
N GLU A 94 12.53 0.67 6.56
CA GLU A 94 11.14 0.63 6.07
C GLU A 94 10.88 1.78 5.08
N GLU A 95 11.34 2.99 5.39
CA GLU A 95 11.13 4.17 4.54
C GLU A 95 12.00 4.11 3.28
N LEU A 96 13.27 3.72 3.44
CA LEU A 96 14.18 3.46 2.33
C LEU A 96 13.60 2.44 1.34
N TYR A 97 13.00 1.37 1.86
CA TYR A 97 12.38 0.32 1.04
C TYR A 97 11.17 0.82 0.25
N LYS A 98 10.31 1.65 0.85
CA LYS A 98 9.16 2.25 0.15
C LYS A 98 9.59 3.10 -1.03
N LEU A 99 10.63 3.92 -0.86
CA LEU A 99 11.09 4.83 -1.89
C LEU A 99 11.54 4.10 -3.17
N ILE A 100 12.15 2.92 -3.04
CA ILE A 100 12.67 2.15 -4.17
C ILE A 100 11.70 1.11 -4.74
N TRP A 101 10.58 0.84 -4.05
CA TRP A 101 9.64 -0.23 -4.39
C TRP A 101 8.96 -0.01 -5.74
N TYR A 102 8.63 1.25 -6.05
CA TYR A 102 7.91 1.64 -7.26
C TYR A 102 8.81 1.84 -8.49
N VAL A 103 10.14 1.78 -8.31
CA VAL A 103 11.08 1.99 -9.42
C VAL A 103 11.09 0.76 -10.34
N PRO A 104 10.92 0.92 -11.66
CA PRO A 104 10.92 -0.18 -12.62
C PRO A 104 12.20 -1.02 -12.54
N LYS A 105 12.04 -2.33 -12.59
CA LYS A 105 13.16 -3.29 -12.57
C LYS A 105 13.72 -3.62 -13.97
N GLY A 106 13.10 -3.06 -15.01
CA GLY A 106 13.39 -3.33 -16.42
C GLY A 106 14.42 -2.39 -17.05
N ASP A 107 14.41 -2.34 -18.37
CA ASP A 107 15.14 -1.41 -19.24
C ASP A 107 14.38 -0.09 -19.49
N GLU A 108 13.24 0.10 -18.83
CA GLU A 108 12.41 1.30 -18.91
C GLU A 108 13.10 2.56 -18.38
N TYR A 109 14.11 2.40 -17.51
CA TYR A 109 14.88 3.51 -16.96
C TYR A 109 16.29 3.49 -17.56
N SER A 110 16.66 4.55 -18.28
CA SER A 110 17.91 4.65 -19.04
C SER A 110 18.79 5.83 -18.61
N SER A 111 18.52 6.43 -17.45
CA SER A 111 19.34 7.51 -16.90
C SER A 111 20.74 7.03 -16.50
N LYS A 112 21.68 7.98 -16.43
CA LYS A 112 23.03 7.85 -15.83
C LYS A 112 23.02 7.14 -14.47
N TYR A 113 21.97 7.31 -13.67
CA TYR A 113 21.87 6.79 -12.30
C TYR A 113 21.32 5.36 -12.21
N ILE A 114 20.97 4.71 -13.32
CA ILE A 114 20.33 3.38 -13.35
C ILE A 114 21.12 2.31 -12.58
N GLU A 115 22.43 2.24 -12.77
CA GLU A 115 23.25 1.21 -12.13
C GLU A 115 23.36 1.41 -10.61
N GLU A 116 23.47 2.66 -10.17
CA GLU A 116 23.50 3.01 -8.75
C GLU A 116 22.15 2.75 -8.08
N LEU A 117 21.05 3.11 -8.75
CA LEU A 117 19.69 2.83 -8.30
C LEU A 117 19.41 1.33 -8.21
N ARG A 118 19.82 0.53 -9.21
CA ARG A 118 19.67 -0.94 -9.17
C ARG A 118 20.46 -1.57 -8.04
N LYS A 119 21.67 -1.06 -7.76
CA LYS A 119 22.46 -1.50 -6.62
C LYS A 119 21.77 -1.15 -5.30
N ALA A 120 21.32 0.10 -5.16
CA ALA A 120 20.57 0.57 -4.00
C ALA A 120 19.30 -0.27 -3.76
N GLN A 121 18.57 -0.59 -4.83
CA GLN A 121 17.41 -1.48 -4.79
C GLN A 121 17.75 -2.83 -4.19
N LYS A 122 18.75 -3.50 -4.76
CA LYS A 122 19.17 -4.84 -4.32
C LYS A 122 19.64 -4.85 -2.87
N ASP A 123 20.48 -3.89 -2.49
CA ASP A 123 21.06 -3.80 -1.15
C ASP A 123 19.96 -3.52 -0.11
N THR A 124 19.04 -2.61 -0.42
CA THR A 124 17.90 -2.26 0.45
C THR A 124 16.90 -3.42 0.56
N GLU A 125 16.60 -4.13 -0.54
CA GLU A 125 15.77 -5.33 -0.50
C GLU A 125 16.37 -6.42 0.40
N GLU A 126 17.69 -6.62 0.36
CA GLU A 126 18.37 -7.60 1.21
C GLU A 126 18.34 -7.18 2.68
N GLN A 127 18.58 -5.90 2.96
CA GLN A 127 18.48 -5.35 4.31
C GLN A 127 17.05 -5.43 4.87
N TYR A 128 16.05 -5.09 4.06
CA TYR A 128 14.64 -5.18 4.44
C TYR A 128 14.23 -6.62 4.75
N LYS A 129 14.69 -7.61 3.96
CA LYS A 129 14.46 -9.04 4.27
C LYS A 129 15.04 -9.44 5.63
N LYS A 130 16.25 -8.98 5.96
CA LYS A 130 16.87 -9.23 7.28
C LYS A 130 16.09 -8.56 8.41
N TYR A 131 15.68 -7.30 8.20
CA TYR A 131 14.86 -6.54 9.13
C TYR A 131 13.51 -7.24 9.41
N MET A 132 12.79 -7.66 8.38
CA MET A 132 11.51 -8.37 8.53
C MET A 132 11.66 -9.71 9.25
N ALA A 133 12.72 -10.46 8.96
CA ALA A 133 13.02 -11.71 9.67
C ALA A 133 13.35 -11.48 11.15
N GLN A 134 14.02 -10.37 11.47
CA GLN A 134 14.30 -9.98 12.85
C GLN A 134 13.02 -9.58 13.58
N LYS A 135 12.18 -8.72 12.97
CA LYS A 135 10.87 -8.30 13.47
C LYS A 135 9.96 -9.52 13.73
N GLU A 136 9.97 -10.51 12.85
CA GLU A 136 9.22 -11.76 13.04
C GLU A 136 9.74 -12.58 14.23
N LYS A 137 11.07 -12.71 14.41
CA LYS A 137 11.64 -13.40 15.58
C LYS A 137 11.31 -12.70 16.90
N GLU A 138 11.36 -11.38 16.92
CA GLU A 138 10.98 -10.58 18.08
C GLU A 138 9.49 -10.72 18.38
N GLU A 139 8.64 -10.72 17.35
CA GLU A 139 7.22 -11.01 17.49
C GLU A 139 7.00 -12.43 18.05
N GLU A 140 7.70 -13.45 17.54
CA GLU A 140 7.65 -14.81 18.08
C GLU A 140 8.05 -14.89 19.56
N GLU A 141 9.15 -14.23 19.95
CA GLU A 141 9.61 -14.20 21.34
C GLU A 141 8.59 -13.49 22.25
N ARG A 142 8.00 -12.39 21.76
CA ARG A 142 6.90 -11.70 22.45
C ARG A 142 5.69 -12.62 22.64
N MET A 143 5.32 -13.40 21.61
CA MET A 143 4.20 -14.35 21.68
C MET A 143 4.48 -15.52 22.63
N ARG A 144 5.74 -15.96 22.77
CA ARG A 144 6.13 -16.99 23.75
C ARG A 144 5.92 -16.57 25.21
N LYS A 145 5.87 -15.26 25.47
CA LYS A 145 5.62 -14.69 26.81
C LYS A 145 4.13 -14.53 27.11
N LYS A 146 3.23 -14.79 26.15
CA LYS A 146 1.78 -14.70 26.34
C LYS A 146 1.22 -16.00 26.92
N ASP A 147 0.30 -15.87 27.88
CA ASP A 147 -0.30 -17.01 28.57
C ASP A 147 -1.13 -17.87 27.61
N GLU A 148 -2.15 -17.28 26.97
CA GLU A 148 -3.11 -18.00 26.14
C GLU A 148 -3.35 -17.24 24.81
N PRO A 149 -3.77 -17.93 23.74
CA PRO A 149 -4.20 -17.28 22.50
C PRO A 149 -5.34 -16.27 22.77
N TYR A 150 -5.38 -15.19 22.01
CA TYR A 150 -6.37 -14.11 22.15
C TYR A 150 -6.92 -13.68 20.78
N LYS A 151 -8.09 -13.05 20.76
CA LYS A 151 -8.73 -12.54 19.53
C LYS A 151 -7.77 -11.56 18.81
N GLY A 152 -7.62 -11.71 17.49
CA GLY A 152 -6.71 -10.91 16.65
C GLY A 152 -5.29 -11.48 16.50
N MET A 153 -4.88 -12.42 17.37
CA MET A 153 -3.58 -13.08 17.28
C MET A 153 -3.42 -13.85 15.96
N LYS A 154 -2.26 -13.75 15.29
CA LYS A 154 -1.98 -14.53 14.08
C LYS A 154 -1.97 -16.04 14.41
N GLU A 155 -2.65 -16.84 13.60
CA GLU A 155 -2.82 -18.29 13.79
C GLU A 155 -1.48 -19.02 13.94
N LYS A 156 -0.45 -18.58 13.21
CA LYS A 156 0.89 -19.17 13.26
C LYS A 156 1.52 -19.17 14.65
N TYR A 157 1.12 -18.26 15.54
CA TYR A 157 1.69 -18.12 16.87
C TYR A 157 0.94 -18.89 17.97
N ILE A 158 -0.24 -19.43 17.67
CA ILE A 158 -1.11 -20.07 18.68
C ILE A 158 -0.38 -21.15 19.48
N ASN A 159 0.46 -21.94 18.80
CA ASN A 159 1.14 -23.09 19.39
C ASN A 159 2.45 -22.75 20.12
N ILE A 160 2.89 -21.49 20.10
CA ILE A 160 4.13 -21.06 20.78
C ILE A 160 3.87 -20.29 22.08
N THR A 161 2.60 -20.06 22.44
CA THR A 161 2.20 -19.47 23.74
C THR A 161 2.55 -20.38 24.92
N LEU A 162 2.47 -19.85 26.15
CA LEU A 162 2.70 -20.63 27.37
C LEU A 162 1.65 -21.75 27.58
N LEU A 163 0.46 -21.61 27.00
CA LEU A 163 -0.54 -22.68 26.92
C LEU A 163 -0.03 -23.91 26.17
N GLY A 164 1.01 -23.75 25.35
CA GLY A 164 1.68 -24.79 24.60
C GLY A 164 0.93 -25.19 23.32
N ARG A 165 1.39 -26.27 22.69
CA ARG A 165 0.80 -26.76 21.44
C ARG A 165 -0.62 -27.29 21.66
N ALA A 166 -1.56 -26.90 20.80
CA ALA A 166 -2.90 -27.46 20.78
C ALA A 166 -2.83 -28.97 20.57
N LYS A 167 -3.68 -29.71 21.30
CA LYS A 167 -3.76 -31.17 21.19
C LYS A 167 -4.57 -31.61 19.98
N GLU A 168 -5.42 -30.73 19.46
CA GLU A 168 -6.29 -31.02 18.32
C GLU A 168 -6.49 -29.76 17.48
N LYS A 169 -6.42 -29.92 16.15
CA LYS A 169 -6.78 -28.93 15.13
C LYS A 169 -7.86 -29.55 14.24
N ARG A 170 -9.02 -28.89 14.12
CA ARG A 170 -10.10 -29.28 13.20
C ARG A 170 -10.25 -28.23 12.11
N THR A 171 -10.42 -28.69 10.87
CA THR A 171 -10.84 -27.84 9.75
C THR A 171 -12.36 -27.92 9.66
N GLU A 172 -13.02 -26.78 9.75
CA GLU A 172 -14.47 -26.66 9.69
C GLU A 172 -14.85 -25.64 8.62
N HIS A 173 -16.07 -25.76 8.10
CA HIS A 173 -16.62 -24.76 7.19
C HIS A 173 -17.61 -23.88 7.96
N TYR A 174 -17.64 -22.60 7.64
CA TYR A 174 -18.67 -21.68 8.11
C TYR A 174 -19.21 -20.86 6.95
N TRP A 175 -20.42 -20.35 7.13
CA TRP A 175 -21.04 -19.46 6.15
C TRP A 175 -20.70 -18.03 6.53
N ARG A 176 -20.15 -17.28 5.57
CA ARG A 176 -20.02 -15.83 5.65
C ARG A 176 -21.16 -15.24 4.82
N ASP A 177 -21.99 -14.43 5.48
CA ASP A 177 -23.09 -13.72 4.83
C ASP A 177 -22.61 -12.29 4.57
N THR A 178 -22.27 -11.99 3.32
CA THR A 178 -21.96 -10.63 2.84
C THR A 178 -23.21 -10.09 2.13
N PRO A 179 -23.47 -8.77 2.11
CA PRO A 179 -24.62 -8.22 1.39
C PRO A 179 -24.69 -8.75 -0.05
N GLY A 180 -25.78 -9.42 -0.40
CA GLY A 180 -26.00 -10.00 -1.73
C GLY A 180 -25.27 -11.30 -2.06
N LYS A 181 -24.38 -11.82 -1.19
CA LYS A 181 -23.62 -13.07 -1.47
C LYS A 181 -23.33 -13.87 -0.20
N ARG A 182 -23.67 -15.16 -0.23
CA ARG A 182 -23.30 -16.12 0.82
C ARG A 182 -22.15 -17.00 0.35
N THR A 183 -21.01 -16.93 1.03
CA THR A 183 -19.82 -17.75 0.73
C THR A 183 -19.57 -18.76 1.83
N GLN A 184 -19.01 -19.92 1.45
CA GLN A 184 -18.58 -20.94 2.39
C GLN A 184 -17.07 -20.85 2.55
N ASP A 185 -16.64 -20.52 3.76
CA ASP A 185 -15.23 -20.30 4.08
C ASP A 185 -14.72 -21.35 5.07
N ILE A 186 -13.40 -21.48 5.15
CA ILE A 186 -12.73 -22.40 6.06
C ILE A 186 -12.43 -21.67 7.37
N GLN A 187 -12.69 -22.34 8.49
CA GLN A 187 -12.19 -21.96 9.81
C GLN A 187 -11.42 -23.12 10.44
N TYR A 188 -10.46 -22.78 11.31
CA TYR A 188 -9.70 -23.77 12.07
C TYR A 188 -10.05 -23.68 13.55
N ARG A 189 -10.39 -24.81 14.17
CA ARG A 189 -10.64 -24.91 15.61
C ARG A 189 -9.49 -25.63 16.29
N TYR A 190 -8.85 -24.95 17.22
CA TYR A 190 -7.78 -25.47 18.07
C TYR A 190 -8.32 -25.79 19.46
N MET A 191 -7.97 -26.95 20.02
CA MET A 191 -8.40 -27.38 21.35
C MET A 191 -7.21 -27.76 22.23
N TRP A 192 -7.26 -27.31 23.48
CA TRP A 192 -6.38 -27.72 24.55
C TRP A 192 -7.19 -28.44 25.62
N TYR A 193 -6.56 -29.42 26.24
CA TYR A 193 -7.18 -30.27 27.26
C TYR A 193 -6.29 -30.30 28.51
N ASN A 194 -6.91 -30.36 29.68
CA ASN A 194 -6.24 -30.62 30.94
C ASN A 194 -5.62 -32.02 30.95
N SER A 195 -4.80 -32.31 31.97
CA SER A 195 -4.19 -33.64 32.16
C SER A 195 -5.22 -34.76 32.30
N ASN A 196 -6.40 -34.45 32.84
CA ASN A 196 -7.53 -35.37 32.98
C ASN A 196 -8.38 -35.53 31.70
N GLY A 197 -7.99 -34.93 30.58
CA GLY A 197 -8.73 -34.99 29.31
C GLY A 197 -9.94 -34.06 29.21
N ALA A 198 -10.25 -33.26 30.24
CA ALA A 198 -11.29 -32.24 30.14
C ALA A 198 -10.84 -31.10 29.22
N LYS A 199 -11.78 -30.52 28.46
CA LYS A 199 -11.51 -29.32 27.65
C LYS A 199 -11.03 -28.20 28.56
N LYS A 200 -9.92 -27.55 28.19
CA LYS A 200 -9.30 -26.45 28.92
C LYS A 200 -9.52 -25.14 28.18
N PHE A 201 -9.16 -25.11 26.90
CA PHE A 201 -9.20 -23.90 26.10
C PHE A 201 -9.54 -24.25 24.65
N MET A 202 -10.11 -23.29 23.93
CA MET A 202 -10.41 -23.39 22.52
C MET A 202 -10.18 -22.06 21.84
N ALA A 203 -9.57 -22.10 20.66
CA ALA A 203 -9.45 -20.94 19.78
C ALA A 203 -10.01 -21.30 18.40
N VAL A 204 -10.78 -20.39 17.81
CA VAL A 204 -11.22 -20.49 16.41
C VAL A 204 -10.44 -19.46 15.60
N CYS A 205 -9.93 -19.87 14.45
CA CYS A 205 -9.18 -19.04 13.54
C CYS A 205 -9.88 -18.94 12.19
N ARG A 206 -9.89 -17.73 11.64
CA ARG A 206 -10.43 -17.40 10.33
C ARG A 206 -9.44 -16.46 9.67
N ASN A 207 -9.19 -16.62 8.37
CA ASN A 207 -8.29 -15.77 7.59
C ASN A 207 -6.91 -15.59 8.25
N GLY A 208 -6.35 -16.66 8.83
CA GLY A 208 -5.02 -16.63 9.45
C GLY A 208 -4.94 -15.90 10.80
N ARG A 209 -6.06 -15.50 11.40
CA ARG A 209 -6.13 -14.85 12.72
C ARG A 209 -7.13 -15.52 13.65
N VAL A 210 -6.92 -15.42 14.96
CA VAL A 210 -7.86 -15.90 15.97
C VAL A 210 -9.10 -15.02 15.99
N SER A 211 -10.25 -15.59 15.62
CA SER A 211 -11.55 -14.89 15.62
C SER A 211 -12.26 -14.97 16.97
N SER A 212 -12.08 -16.06 17.71
CA SER A 212 -12.70 -16.23 19.03
C SER A 212 -11.93 -17.20 19.92
N VAL A 213 -12.04 -16.98 21.22
CA VAL A 213 -11.40 -17.81 22.25
C VAL A 213 -12.41 -18.16 23.34
N VAL A 214 -12.28 -19.36 23.90
CA VAL A 214 -13.15 -19.86 24.97
C VAL A 214 -12.31 -20.66 25.96
N GLU A 215 -12.28 -20.19 27.20
CA GLU A 215 -11.76 -20.93 28.35
C GLU A 215 -12.87 -21.77 28.99
N PHE A 216 -12.57 -23.04 29.30
CA PHE A 216 -13.50 -23.96 29.92
C PHE A 216 -13.15 -24.13 31.42
N VAL A 217 -13.97 -23.55 32.29
CA VAL A 217 -13.80 -23.67 33.74
C VAL A 217 -14.37 -25.00 34.22
N SER A 218 -13.55 -25.88 34.80
CA SER A 218 -14.02 -27.14 35.38
C SER A 218 -14.67 -26.91 36.74
N SER A 219 -16.00 -27.01 36.83
CA SER A 219 -16.71 -27.04 38.12
C SER A 219 -16.64 -28.45 38.71
N THR A 220 -15.93 -28.61 39.83
CA THR A 220 -15.89 -29.84 40.64
C THR A 220 -17.10 -29.98 41.58
N THR A 221 -18.26 -29.45 41.20
CA THR A 221 -19.49 -29.61 41.99
C THR A 221 -20.51 -30.37 41.18
N SER A 222 -20.79 -31.61 41.59
CA SER A 222 -21.95 -32.37 41.16
C SER A 222 -23.23 -31.55 41.43
N GLY A 223 -23.75 -30.88 40.41
CA GLY A 223 -25.01 -30.15 40.52
C GLY A 223 -25.13 -29.02 39.51
N LYS A 224 -25.92 -29.27 38.45
CA LYS A 224 -26.38 -28.32 37.42
C LYS A 224 -25.29 -27.70 36.54
N LYS A 225 -25.29 -28.10 35.25
CA LYS A 225 -24.66 -27.36 34.16
C LYS A 225 -25.24 -25.95 34.07
N THR A 226 -24.60 -24.97 34.69
CA THR A 226 -24.77 -23.57 34.31
C THR A 226 -23.66 -23.25 33.33
N TYR A 227 -24.03 -23.16 32.04
CA TYR A 227 -23.25 -22.43 31.05
C TYR A 227 -23.10 -21.01 31.57
N ARG A 228 -21.94 -20.68 32.16
CA ARG A 228 -21.54 -19.29 32.32
C ARG A 228 -20.85 -18.89 31.02
N GLY A 229 -21.62 -18.90 29.94
CA GLY A 229 -21.31 -17.98 28.86
C GLY A 229 -21.48 -16.60 29.45
N ASN A 230 -20.48 -15.74 29.31
CA ASN A 230 -20.76 -14.32 29.21
C ASN A 230 -21.57 -14.15 27.91
N THR A 231 -22.83 -14.52 27.96
CA THR A 231 -23.85 -14.01 27.05
C THR A 231 -24.33 -12.75 27.73
N SER A 232 -23.53 -11.68 27.61
CA SER A 232 -24.17 -10.38 27.48
C SER A 232 -24.99 -10.48 26.21
N ARG A 233 -26.29 -10.74 26.39
CA ARG A 233 -27.28 -10.46 25.36
C ARG A 233 -27.38 -8.94 25.29
N ASN A 234 -26.43 -8.32 24.60
CA ASN A 234 -26.71 -7.08 23.91
C ASN A 234 -27.02 -7.49 22.47
N ASN A 235 -28.30 -7.38 22.12
CA ASN A 235 -28.78 -7.48 20.75
C ASN A 235 -28.44 -6.16 20.03
N ASP A 236 -27.19 -5.75 20.08
CA ASP A 236 -26.65 -4.71 19.23
C ASP A 236 -25.89 -5.45 18.14
N ARG A 237 -26.25 -5.18 16.89
CA ARG A 237 -25.61 -5.77 15.71
C ARG A 237 -24.13 -5.41 15.78
N LYS A 238 -23.30 -6.30 16.36
CA LYS A 238 -21.85 -6.14 16.31
C LYS A 238 -21.45 -6.14 14.84
N ASP A 239 -20.87 -5.04 14.42
CA ASP A 239 -20.26 -4.91 13.12
C ASP A 239 -19.10 -5.92 13.01
N MET A 240 -18.79 -6.33 11.78
CA MET A 240 -17.95 -7.50 11.53
C MET A 240 -16.47 -7.26 11.90
N TYR A 241 -16.08 -5.99 11.95
CA TYR A 241 -14.70 -5.56 12.14
C TYR A 241 -14.48 -4.75 13.43
N ASP A 242 -15.50 -4.65 14.29
CA ASP A 242 -15.52 -3.85 15.52
C ASP A 242 -14.97 -2.42 15.30
N VAL A 243 -15.49 -1.73 14.28
CA VAL A 243 -15.17 -0.36 13.83
C VAL A 243 -15.11 0.63 15.01
N GLN A 244 -15.94 0.41 16.04
CA GLN A 244 -15.98 1.26 17.24
C GLN A 244 -14.70 1.21 18.11
N ASP A 245 -13.79 0.27 17.85
CA ASP A 245 -12.49 0.16 18.56
C ASP A 245 -11.40 1.06 17.92
N TYR A 246 -11.69 1.73 16.82
CA TYR A 246 -10.78 2.63 16.11
C TYR A 246 -11.25 4.09 16.21
N ASP A 247 -10.30 5.03 16.27
CA ASP A 247 -10.60 6.46 16.44
C ASP A 247 -10.79 7.20 15.09
N ASP A 248 -10.21 6.71 14.00
CA ASP A 248 -10.40 7.22 12.63
C ASP A 248 -10.41 6.11 11.54
N PRO A 249 -11.10 6.35 10.40
CA PRO A 249 -11.28 5.33 9.35
C PRO A 249 -10.01 4.92 8.61
N GLU A 250 -8.98 5.76 8.65
CA GLU A 250 -7.71 5.49 7.99
C GLU A 250 -6.93 4.39 8.76
N ASP A 251 -6.89 4.46 10.09
CA ASP A 251 -6.31 3.41 10.94
C ASP A 251 -7.01 2.06 10.77
N PHE A 252 -8.34 2.06 10.59
CA PHE A 252 -9.10 0.85 10.28
C PHE A 252 -8.81 0.29 8.91
N TYR A 253 -8.71 1.14 7.88
CA TYR A 253 -8.33 0.69 6.55
C TYR A 253 -6.95 0.03 6.57
N TYR A 254 -5.96 0.61 7.25
CA TYR A 254 -4.62 0.02 7.27
C TYR A 254 -4.55 -1.33 8.02
N ASP A 255 -5.35 -1.52 9.07
CA ASP A 255 -5.44 -2.82 9.76
C ASP A 255 -6.25 -3.88 8.96
N HIS A 256 -7.05 -3.44 7.99
CA HIS A 256 -7.91 -4.26 7.14
C HIS A 256 -7.67 -4.08 5.62
N ALA A 257 -6.48 -3.62 5.21
CA ALA A 257 -6.20 -3.23 3.82
C ALA A 257 -6.27 -4.41 2.83
N ASP A 258 -6.13 -5.64 3.33
CA ASP A 258 -6.29 -6.87 2.55
C ASP A 258 -7.77 -7.30 2.39
N GLU A 259 -8.69 -6.64 3.09
CA GLU A 259 -10.13 -6.98 3.16
C GLU A 259 -11.05 -5.97 2.45
N PHE A 260 -10.54 -4.80 2.07
CA PHE A 260 -11.24 -3.73 1.34
C PHE A 260 -10.53 -3.39 0.03
N ASP A 261 -11.29 -3.14 -1.03
CA ASP A 261 -10.72 -2.91 -2.38
C ASP A 261 -9.97 -1.56 -2.46
N ASP A 262 -10.40 -0.56 -1.68
CA ASP A 262 -9.74 0.73 -1.49
C ASP A 262 -10.17 1.38 -0.16
N ILE A 263 -9.58 2.53 0.17
CA ILE A 263 -9.89 3.26 1.40
C ILE A 263 -11.34 3.75 1.45
N GLN A 264 -11.97 4.00 0.30
CA GLN A 264 -13.36 4.44 0.22
C GLN A 264 -14.32 3.31 0.57
N ASP A 265 -14.01 2.07 0.18
CA ASP A 265 -14.75 0.86 0.57
C ASP A 265 -14.68 0.59 2.10
N ALA A 266 -13.54 0.92 2.72
CA ALA A 266 -13.37 0.85 4.17
C ALA A 266 -14.05 2.01 4.92
N GLU A 267 -13.98 3.23 4.39
CA GLU A 267 -14.69 4.41 4.91
C GLU A 267 -16.21 4.22 4.85
N ASP A 268 -16.74 3.72 3.73
CA ASP A 268 -18.17 3.45 3.57
C ASP A 268 -18.66 2.40 4.59
N TYR A 269 -17.87 1.35 4.83
CA TYR A 269 -18.18 0.36 5.87
C TYR A 269 -18.10 0.97 7.28
N TRP A 270 -17.09 1.80 7.53
CA TRP A 270 -16.91 2.49 8.80
C TRP A 270 -18.11 3.39 9.12
N GLU A 271 -18.56 4.19 8.16
CA GLU A 271 -19.72 5.08 8.33
C GLU A 271 -21.02 4.30 8.55
N GLU A 272 -21.21 3.15 7.89
CA GLU A 272 -22.40 2.31 8.05
C GLU A 272 -22.41 1.51 9.38
N ALA A 273 -21.24 1.32 9.99
CA ALA A 273 -21.06 0.57 11.24
C ALA A 273 -21.14 1.43 12.53
N GLN A 274 -21.21 2.75 12.41
CA GLN A 274 -21.47 3.72 13.50
C GLN A 274 -22.94 3.72 13.93
#